data_AF-A0A915NAQ2-F1
#
_entry.id   AF-A0A915NAQ2-F1
#
_cell.length_a   1.000
_cell.length_b   1.000
_cell.length_c   1.000
_cell.angle_alpha   90.00
_cell.angle_beta   90.00
_cell.angle_gamma   90.00
#
_symmetry.space_group_name_H-M   'P 1'
#
loop_
_entity.id
_entity.type
_entity.pdbx_description
1 polymer ?
#
loop_
_entity_poly.entity_id
_entity_poly.type
_entity_poly.pdbx_seq_one_letter_code
_entity_poly.pdbx_strand_id
1 'polypeptide(L)'
;MKVYLFFKIKINCLFKENKEKINLCQAINQALNIALEEDPNSVCFGEDVAFGGVFRCSVGLQNKFGKERVFNTPLCEQGIVGFGIGLAVTGSNAIAEIQFADYIFPAFDQIVNEAAKYRYRSGNQFNCGKLTIRATWGAVGHGALYHSQSPEAYFSHTPGLKIVIPRGPSQAKGLLLSCISDPDPCIFFEPKILYRNAVEDVPVGKYILPLGKAEIVREGFLKP
;
A
#
# COMPACT_ATOMS: atom_id res chain seq x y z
N MET A 1 7.65 -2.58 28.25
CA MET A 1 7.21 -1.17 28.10
C MET A 1 5.92 -1.18 27.29
N LYS A 2 4.75 -0.88 27.89
CA LYS A 2 3.48 -0.77 27.15
C LYS A 2 3.40 0.63 26.53
N VAL A 3 3.59 0.74 25.22
CA VAL A 3 3.35 1.99 24.49
C VAL A 3 1.85 2.06 24.21
N TYR A 4 1.16 3.00 24.85
CA TYR A 4 -0.24 3.30 24.57
C TYR A 4 -0.29 4.39 23.49
N LEU A 5 -0.62 4.03 22.25
CA LEU A 5 -1.00 5.02 21.22
C LEU A 5 -2.51 5.26 21.29
N PHE A 6 -2.90 6.51 21.49
CA PHE A 6 -4.30 6.93 21.43
C PHE A 6 -4.63 7.44 20.02
N PHE A 7 -5.52 6.74 19.31
CA PHE A 7 -6.06 7.17 18.01
C PHE A 7 -7.35 7.94 18.23
N LYS A 8 -7.29 9.26 18.15
CA LYS A 8 -8.50 10.08 18.09
C LYS A 8 -8.23 11.29 17.19
N ILE A 9 -8.62 11.18 15.93
CA ILE A 9 -8.65 12.32 15.01
C ILE A 9 -10.05 12.39 14.42
N LYS A 10 -10.73 13.51 14.64
CA LYS A 10 -11.94 13.88 13.90
C LYS A 10 -11.46 14.42 12.55
N ILE A 11 -11.53 13.62 11.49
CA ILE A 11 -11.38 14.15 10.14
C ILE A 11 -12.69 14.87 9.82
N ASN A 12 -12.67 16.20 9.75
CA ASN A 12 -13.74 16.97 9.11
C ASN A 12 -13.64 16.76 7.60
N CYS A 13 -14.15 15.63 7.11
CA CYS A 13 -14.14 15.31 5.68
C CYS A 13 -15.44 15.75 5.02
N LEU A 14 -15.30 16.54 3.94
CA LEU A 14 -16.32 17.23 3.15
C LEU A 14 -17.27 16.32 2.33
N PHE A 15 -17.31 15.01 2.57
CA PHE A 15 -18.04 14.05 1.74
C PHE A 15 -19.42 13.70 2.32
N LYS A 16 -20.47 13.97 1.53
CA LYS A 16 -21.90 13.63 1.74
C LYS A 16 -22.24 12.16 1.44
N GLU A 17 -21.27 11.25 1.50
CA GLU A 17 -21.44 9.85 1.10
C GLU A 17 -21.72 8.90 2.28
N ASN A 18 -22.29 7.73 1.98
CA ASN A 18 -22.39 6.62 2.93
C ASN A 18 -21.00 6.23 3.44
N LYS A 19 -20.87 6.12 4.76
CA LYS A 19 -19.64 5.73 5.45
C LYS A 19 -19.85 4.44 6.21
N GLU A 20 -18.80 3.65 6.32
CA GLU A 20 -18.75 2.46 7.16
C GLU A 20 -17.65 2.61 8.21
N LYS A 21 -17.94 2.15 9.42
CA LYS A 21 -17.00 2.15 10.51
C LYS A 21 -16.09 0.92 10.41
N ILE A 22 -14.88 1.11 9.90
CA ILE A 22 -13.96 0.01 9.55
C ILE A 22 -12.55 0.24 10.09
N ASN A 23 -11.80 -0.85 10.26
CA ASN A 23 -10.38 -0.80 10.65
C ASN A 23 -9.45 -0.63 9.44
N LEU A 24 -8.15 -0.41 9.70
CA LEU A 24 -7.19 -0.14 8.61
C LEU A 24 -7.07 -1.32 7.64
N CYS A 25 -7.08 -2.57 8.13
CA CYS A 25 -7.04 -3.74 7.26
C CYS A 25 -8.27 -3.84 6.34
N GLN A 26 -9.46 -3.53 6.85
CA GLN A 26 -10.67 -3.45 6.04
C GLN A 26 -10.63 -2.31 5.03
N ALA A 27 -10.04 -1.16 5.38
CA ALA A 27 -9.87 -0.05 4.45
C ALA A 27 -8.91 -0.38 3.30
N ILE A 28 -7.82 -1.11 3.58
CA ILE A 28 -6.92 -1.68 2.55
C ILE A 28 -7.70 -2.64 1.65
N ASN A 29 -8.47 -3.57 2.23
CA ASN A 29 -9.29 -4.50 1.47
C ASN A 29 -10.29 -3.79 0.56
N GLN A 30 -10.98 -2.75 1.04
CA GLN A 30 -11.89 -1.95 0.21
C GLN A 30 -11.16 -1.25 -0.95
N ALA A 31 -9.96 -0.69 -0.72
CA ALA A 31 -9.16 -0.10 -1.78
C ALA A 31 -8.76 -1.13 -2.86
N LEU A 32 -8.31 -2.32 -2.45
CA LEU A 32 -7.97 -3.41 -3.37
C LEU A 32 -9.21 -3.88 -4.15
N ASN A 33 -10.36 -3.99 -3.49
CA ASN A 33 -11.62 -4.38 -4.12
C ASN A 33 -12.02 -3.39 -5.21
N ILE A 34 -11.99 -2.09 -4.91
CA ILE A 34 -12.26 -1.01 -5.89
C ILE A 34 -11.27 -1.08 -7.06
N ALA A 35 -9.97 -1.21 -6.79
CA ALA A 35 -8.95 -1.27 -7.83
C ALA A 35 -9.10 -2.48 -8.77
N LEU A 36 -9.51 -3.63 -8.24
CA LEU A 36 -9.79 -4.83 -9.02
C LEU A 36 -11.12 -4.73 -9.80
N GLU A 37 -12.12 -4.04 -9.24
CA GLU A 37 -13.42 -3.83 -9.88
C GLU A 37 -13.36 -2.82 -11.03
N GLU A 38 -12.57 -1.75 -10.89
CA GLU A 38 -12.49 -0.68 -11.89
C GLU A 38 -11.65 -1.04 -13.13
N ASP A 39 -10.58 -1.81 -12.97
CA ASP A 39 -9.70 -2.19 -14.09
C ASP A 39 -9.59 -3.73 -14.15
N PRO A 40 -10.08 -4.37 -15.23
CA PRO A 40 -9.99 -5.82 -15.39
C PRO A 40 -8.56 -6.35 -15.50
N ASN A 41 -7.57 -5.49 -15.79
CA ASN A 41 -6.15 -5.85 -15.85
C ASN A 41 -5.44 -5.71 -14.51
N SER A 42 -6.10 -5.20 -13.45
CA SER A 42 -5.49 -5.16 -12.12
C SER A 42 -5.31 -6.58 -11.57
N VAL A 43 -4.16 -6.84 -10.97
CA VAL A 43 -3.87 -8.11 -10.30
C VAL A 43 -3.22 -7.86 -8.93
N CYS A 44 -3.54 -8.72 -7.96
CA CYS A 44 -2.99 -8.70 -6.60
C CYS A 44 -2.26 -10.01 -6.34
N PHE A 45 -0.97 -9.95 -6.03
CA PHE A 45 -0.15 -11.15 -5.89
C PHE A 45 0.91 -10.97 -4.81
N GLY A 46 1.37 -12.09 -4.28
CA GLY A 46 2.38 -12.16 -3.22
C GLY A 46 2.24 -13.47 -2.46
N GLU A 47 2.97 -13.61 -1.37
CA GLU A 47 2.83 -14.78 -0.51
C GLU A 47 1.49 -14.75 0.23
N ASP A 48 0.76 -15.87 0.20
CA ASP A 48 -0.45 -16.10 1.00
C ASP A 48 -1.66 -15.19 0.75
N VAL A 49 -1.62 -14.33 -0.28
CA VAL A 49 -2.70 -13.38 -0.60
C VAL A 49 -4.01 -14.06 -1.01
N ALA A 50 -3.96 -15.28 -1.56
CA ALA A 50 -5.12 -16.00 -2.10
C ALA A 50 -6.21 -16.28 -1.06
N PHE A 51 -5.83 -16.78 0.13
CA PHE A 51 -6.78 -17.06 1.21
C PHE A 51 -7.17 -15.80 2.00
N GLY A 52 -6.50 -14.68 1.71
CA GLY A 52 -6.76 -13.37 2.31
C GLY A 52 -5.55 -12.69 2.94
N GLY A 53 -4.36 -13.30 2.86
CA GLY A 53 -3.13 -12.79 3.47
C GLY A 53 -3.08 -13.01 4.98
N VAL A 54 -1.87 -13.04 5.54
CA VAL A 54 -1.64 -13.28 6.98
C VAL A 54 -2.28 -12.21 7.87
N PHE A 55 -2.44 -10.98 7.35
CA PHE A 55 -3.13 -9.88 8.03
C PHE A 55 -4.60 -9.69 7.63
N ARG A 56 -5.14 -10.53 6.75
CA ARG A 56 -6.51 -10.50 6.22
C ARG A 56 -6.82 -9.31 5.29
N CYS A 57 -5.81 -8.66 4.69
CA CYS A 57 -6.02 -7.50 3.82
C CYS A 57 -6.63 -7.86 2.45
N SER A 58 -6.49 -9.10 1.97
CA SER A 58 -7.03 -9.56 0.68
C SER A 58 -8.18 -10.56 0.81
N VAL A 59 -8.80 -10.69 1.99
CA VAL A 59 -9.89 -11.65 2.22
C VAL A 59 -11.02 -11.46 1.22
N GLY A 60 -11.50 -12.57 0.65
CA GLY A 60 -12.64 -12.61 -0.26
C GLY A 60 -12.34 -12.12 -1.68
N LEU A 61 -11.18 -11.49 -1.93
CA LEU A 61 -10.85 -10.93 -3.24
C LEU A 61 -10.67 -12.04 -4.29
N GLN A 62 -10.00 -13.15 -3.97
CA GLN A 62 -9.87 -14.27 -4.92
C GLN A 62 -11.22 -14.89 -5.26
N ASN A 63 -12.12 -15.03 -4.30
CA ASN A 63 -13.47 -15.54 -4.54
C ASN A 63 -14.27 -14.61 -5.46
N LYS A 64 -14.11 -13.28 -5.32
CA LYS A 64 -14.81 -12.28 -6.13
C LYS A 64 -14.22 -12.13 -7.54
N PHE A 65 -12.90 -12.08 -7.67
CA PHE A 65 -12.21 -11.71 -8.92
C PHE A 65 -11.51 -12.87 -9.63
N GLY A 66 -11.49 -14.06 -9.03
CA GLY A 66 -10.90 -15.27 -9.58
C GLY A 66 -9.40 -15.42 -9.31
N LYS A 67 -8.94 -16.67 -9.44
CA LYS A 67 -7.54 -17.08 -9.20
C LYS A 67 -6.53 -16.44 -10.15
N GLU A 68 -6.96 -15.97 -11.33
CA GLU A 68 -6.06 -15.32 -12.30
C GLU A 68 -5.72 -13.88 -11.90
N ARG A 69 -6.52 -13.28 -11.01
CA ARG A 69 -6.36 -11.88 -10.61
C ARG A 69 -5.90 -11.70 -9.18
N VAL A 70 -6.13 -12.69 -8.32
CA VAL A 70 -5.63 -12.72 -6.95
C VAL A 70 -4.98 -14.07 -6.71
N PHE A 71 -3.66 -14.12 -6.63
CA PHE A 71 -2.92 -15.39 -6.60
C PHE A 71 -1.66 -15.36 -5.73
N ASN A 72 -1.32 -16.53 -5.21
CA ASN A 72 -0.07 -16.72 -4.48
C ASN A 72 1.12 -16.80 -5.43
N THR A 73 2.25 -16.25 -5.01
CA THR A 73 3.56 -16.47 -5.64
C THR A 73 4.34 -17.55 -4.89
N PRO A 74 5.41 -18.11 -5.49
CA PRO A 74 6.48 -18.74 -4.72
C PRO A 74 7.05 -17.78 -3.67
N LEU A 75 7.65 -18.34 -2.61
CA LEU A 75 8.24 -17.60 -1.50
C LEU A 75 9.58 -16.98 -1.91
N CYS A 76 9.56 -15.81 -2.55
CA CYS A 76 10.71 -15.16 -3.17
C CYS A 76 10.43 -13.69 -3.51
N GLU A 77 10.82 -12.76 -2.65
CA GLU A 77 10.47 -11.34 -2.76
C GLU A 77 11.08 -10.65 -3.98
N GLN A 78 12.32 -11.00 -4.35
CA GLN A 78 12.93 -10.51 -5.59
C GLN A 78 12.12 -10.95 -6.83
N GLY A 79 11.58 -12.17 -6.79
CA GLY A 79 10.71 -12.71 -7.83
C GLY A 79 9.37 -11.98 -7.87
N ILE A 80 8.76 -11.73 -6.71
CA ILE A 80 7.51 -10.97 -6.57
C ILE A 80 7.65 -9.59 -7.24
N VAL A 81 8.67 -8.81 -6.88
CA VAL A 81 8.82 -7.47 -7.43
C VAL A 81 9.20 -7.50 -8.91
N GLY A 82 10.15 -8.35 -9.32
CA GLY A 82 10.54 -8.47 -10.73
C GLY A 82 9.38 -8.90 -11.63
N PHE A 83 8.56 -9.83 -11.16
CA PHE A 83 7.33 -10.24 -11.84
C PHE A 83 6.33 -9.08 -11.95
N GLY A 84 6.13 -8.31 -10.87
CA GLY A 84 5.30 -7.12 -10.86
C GLY A 84 5.75 -6.04 -11.84
N ILE A 85 7.06 -5.82 -11.96
CA ILE A 85 7.63 -4.91 -12.96
C ILE A 85 7.23 -5.37 -14.37
N GLY A 86 7.37 -6.66 -14.68
CA GLY A 86 6.99 -7.22 -15.98
C GLY A 86 5.52 -6.98 -16.33
N LEU A 87 4.61 -7.26 -15.39
CA LEU A 87 3.18 -6.99 -15.55
C LEU A 87 2.88 -5.50 -15.77
N ALA A 88 3.54 -4.62 -15.01
CA ALA A 88 3.34 -3.18 -15.13
C ALA A 88 3.83 -2.65 -16.48
N VAL A 89 4.91 -3.21 -17.02
CA VAL A 89 5.44 -2.88 -18.35
C VAL A 89 4.47 -3.27 -19.47
N THR A 90 3.71 -4.36 -19.30
CA THR A 90 2.65 -4.74 -20.25
C THR A 90 1.36 -3.94 -20.07
N GLY A 91 1.29 -3.04 -19.08
CA GLY A 91 0.16 -2.15 -18.86
C GLY A 91 -0.88 -2.62 -17.82
N SER A 92 -0.62 -3.71 -17.10
CA SER A 92 -1.47 -4.19 -16.00
C SER A 92 -1.19 -3.41 -14.71
N ASN A 93 -2.21 -3.18 -13.88
CA ASN A 93 -1.97 -2.65 -12.53
C ASN A 93 -1.50 -3.79 -11.63
N ALA A 94 -0.20 -3.81 -11.37
CA ALA A 94 0.47 -4.85 -10.60
C ALA A 94 0.52 -4.44 -9.12
N ILE A 95 -0.29 -5.08 -8.29
CA ILE A 95 -0.38 -4.81 -6.85
C ILE A 95 0.34 -5.95 -6.11
N ALA A 96 1.63 -5.76 -5.86
CA ALA A 96 2.49 -6.74 -5.19
C ALA A 96 2.40 -6.61 -3.66
N GLU A 97 2.20 -7.70 -2.94
CA GLU A 97 2.35 -7.77 -1.48
C GLU A 97 3.72 -8.35 -1.11
N ILE A 98 4.48 -7.60 -0.32
CA ILE A 98 5.62 -8.10 0.45
C ILE A 98 5.15 -8.28 1.89
N GLN A 99 5.25 -9.51 2.41
CA GLN A 99 4.53 -9.91 3.62
C GLN A 99 4.91 -9.05 4.86
N PHE A 100 6.18 -8.70 4.99
CA PHE A 100 6.67 -7.71 5.96
C PHE A 100 7.67 -6.78 5.28
N ALA A 101 7.64 -5.49 5.60
CA ALA A 101 8.63 -4.54 5.12
C ALA A 101 10.07 -4.94 5.53
N ASP A 102 10.20 -5.71 6.61
CA ASP A 102 11.44 -6.36 7.04
C ASP A 102 12.01 -7.33 5.98
N TYR A 103 11.16 -7.90 5.12
CA TYR A 103 11.51 -8.86 4.06
C TYR A 103 11.55 -8.23 2.67
N ILE A 104 11.50 -6.89 2.56
CA ILE A 104 11.57 -6.22 1.26
C ILE A 104 12.98 -6.19 0.66
N PHE A 105 14.01 -6.43 1.48
CA PHE A 105 15.41 -6.25 1.09
C PHE A 105 15.93 -7.22 0.01
N PRO A 106 15.48 -8.49 -0.09
CA PRO A 106 15.81 -9.32 -1.25
C PRO A 106 15.36 -8.68 -2.58
N ALA A 107 14.26 -7.91 -2.57
CA ALA A 107 13.78 -7.18 -3.73
C ALA A 107 14.45 -5.80 -3.94
N PHE A 108 15.39 -5.40 -3.09
CA PHE A 108 15.95 -4.04 -3.12
C PHE A 108 16.55 -3.68 -4.47
N ASP A 109 17.26 -4.61 -5.11
CA ASP A 109 17.84 -4.39 -6.45
C ASP A 109 16.75 -4.17 -7.52
N GLN A 110 15.70 -5.01 -7.55
CA GLN A 110 14.56 -4.83 -8.45
C GLN A 110 13.83 -3.50 -8.21
N ILE A 111 13.72 -3.06 -6.96
CA ILE A 111 13.08 -1.78 -6.64
C ILE A 111 13.96 -0.60 -7.09
N VAL A 112 15.24 -0.62 -6.72
CA VAL A 112 16.13 0.54 -6.85
C VAL A 112 16.74 0.66 -8.23
N ASN A 113 17.23 -0.44 -8.81
CA ASN A 113 17.89 -0.41 -10.11
C ASN A 113 16.94 -0.61 -11.27
N GLU A 114 15.89 -1.43 -11.10
CA GLU A 114 14.95 -1.71 -12.16
C GLU A 114 13.73 -0.77 -12.12
N ALA A 115 12.86 -0.89 -11.12
CA ALA A 115 11.58 -0.17 -11.08
C ALA A 115 11.78 1.36 -11.11
N ALA A 116 12.58 1.89 -10.19
CA ALA A 116 12.79 3.34 -10.07
C ALA A 116 13.35 3.99 -11.34
N LYS A 117 14.16 3.26 -12.11
CA LYS A 117 14.87 3.78 -13.28
C LYS A 117 14.20 3.40 -14.59
N TYR A 118 13.16 2.57 -14.59
CA TYR A 118 12.59 1.95 -15.79
C TYR A 118 12.13 2.96 -16.84
N ARG A 119 11.41 4.01 -16.41
CA ARG A 119 10.95 5.11 -17.28
C ARG A 119 12.11 5.95 -17.80
N TYR A 120 13.06 6.27 -16.92
CA TYR A 120 14.19 7.13 -17.23
C TYR A 120 15.15 6.48 -18.24
N ARG A 121 15.56 5.23 -17.98
CA ARG A 121 16.53 4.50 -18.81
C ARG A 121 16.03 4.18 -20.22
N SER A 122 14.71 4.19 -20.42
CA SER A 122 14.08 3.92 -21.72
C SER A 122 13.75 5.18 -22.52
N GLY A 123 14.04 6.38 -21.99
CA GLY A 123 13.55 7.63 -22.58
C GLY A 123 12.02 7.66 -22.69
N ASN A 124 11.33 7.06 -21.72
CA ASN A 124 9.87 6.90 -21.67
C ASN A 124 9.27 5.95 -22.74
N GLN A 125 10.07 5.15 -23.44
CA GLN A 125 9.53 4.12 -24.35
C GLN A 125 8.86 2.96 -23.60
N PHE A 126 9.35 2.66 -22.39
CA PHE A 126 8.78 1.66 -21.48
C PHE A 126 8.75 2.20 -20.05
N ASN A 127 7.76 1.79 -19.26
CA ASN A 127 7.68 2.16 -17.84
C ASN A 127 6.95 1.09 -17.03
N CYS A 128 7.21 1.04 -15.73
CA CYS A 128 6.50 0.20 -14.77
C CYS A 128 5.68 1.07 -13.80
N GLY A 129 5.09 2.15 -14.30
CA GLY A 129 4.35 3.12 -13.47
C GLY A 129 3.18 2.49 -12.73
N LYS A 130 2.55 1.49 -13.34
CA LYS A 130 1.43 0.72 -12.80
C LYS A 130 1.81 -0.32 -11.72
N LEU A 131 2.99 -0.20 -11.13
CA LEU A 131 3.45 -1.07 -10.03
C LEU A 131 3.19 -0.38 -8.69
N THR A 132 2.43 -1.05 -7.83
CA THR A 132 2.34 -0.70 -6.41
C THR A 132 2.83 -1.88 -5.57
N ILE A 133 3.88 -1.66 -4.79
CA ILE A 133 4.40 -2.61 -3.81
C ILE A 133 3.84 -2.20 -2.45
N ARG A 134 3.06 -3.07 -1.82
CA ARG A 134 2.53 -2.86 -0.48
C ARG A 134 3.18 -3.81 0.52
N ALA A 135 3.50 -3.30 1.70
CA ALA A 135 4.18 -4.08 2.73
C ALA A 135 3.78 -3.67 4.14
N THR A 136 3.73 -4.64 5.06
CA THR A 136 3.40 -4.36 6.46
C THR A 136 4.57 -3.69 7.17
N TRP A 137 4.35 -2.61 7.90
CA TRP A 137 5.39 -1.67 8.31
C TRP A 137 5.32 -1.32 9.81
N GLY A 138 6.47 -1.00 10.40
CA GLY A 138 6.57 -0.42 11.74
C GLY A 138 6.47 -1.42 12.88
N ALA A 139 6.78 -0.96 14.09
CA ALA A 139 6.79 -1.79 15.30
C ALA A 139 5.38 -2.30 15.66
N VAL A 140 5.32 -3.49 16.27
CA VAL A 140 4.07 -4.13 16.75
C VAL A 140 4.12 -4.50 18.23
N GLY A 141 5.13 -4.00 18.97
CA GLY A 141 5.32 -4.26 20.40
C GLY A 141 6.15 -5.51 20.73
N HIS A 142 6.01 -6.58 19.94
CA HIS A 142 6.73 -7.85 20.17
C HIS A 142 7.34 -8.46 18.88
N GLY A 143 7.57 -7.63 17.85
CA GLY A 143 8.06 -8.09 16.54
C GLY A 143 9.58 -8.31 16.43
N ALA A 144 10.33 -7.93 17.47
CA ALA A 144 11.80 -8.04 17.51
C ALA A 144 12.47 -7.47 16.23
N LEU A 145 13.47 -8.15 15.67
CA LEU A 145 14.30 -7.64 14.58
C LEU A 145 13.61 -7.66 13.20
N TYR A 146 12.71 -8.61 12.97
CA TYR A 146 12.23 -8.97 11.63
C TYR A 146 10.73 -8.83 11.43
N HIS A 147 10.03 -8.21 12.38
CA HIS A 147 8.62 -7.83 12.23
C HIS A 147 8.35 -6.42 12.77
N SER A 148 9.33 -5.52 12.74
CA SER A 148 9.22 -4.19 13.36
C SER A 148 9.97 -3.07 12.64
N GLN A 149 10.64 -3.36 11.53
CA GLN A 149 11.41 -2.38 10.80
C GLN A 149 10.54 -1.30 10.14
N SER A 150 11.17 -0.15 9.93
CA SER A 150 10.65 1.01 9.21
C SER A 150 11.70 1.40 8.15
N PRO A 151 11.69 0.76 6.96
CA PRO A 151 12.78 0.84 6.00
C PRO A 151 12.67 2.02 5.01
N GLU A 152 11.75 2.96 5.20
CA GLU A 152 11.48 4.06 4.26
C GLU A 152 12.71 4.92 3.95
N ALA A 153 13.65 5.05 4.89
CA ALA A 153 14.88 5.80 4.67
C ALA A 153 15.79 5.16 3.60
N TYR A 154 15.82 3.82 3.52
CA TYR A 154 16.62 3.12 2.50
C TYR A 154 16.13 3.41 1.07
N PHE A 155 14.82 3.64 0.92
CA PHE A 155 14.21 3.93 -0.37
C PHE A 155 14.15 5.43 -0.67
N SER A 156 14.11 6.29 0.35
CA SER A 156 13.98 7.75 0.20
C SER A 156 15.11 8.41 -0.60
N HIS A 157 16.28 7.76 -0.69
CA HIS A 157 17.41 8.24 -1.49
C HIS A 157 17.40 7.71 -2.95
N THR A 158 16.30 7.12 -3.40
CA THR A 158 16.18 6.56 -4.76
C THR A 158 15.21 7.39 -5.60
N PRO A 159 15.70 8.25 -6.52
CA PRO A 159 14.85 8.98 -7.45
C PRO A 159 14.04 8.04 -8.35
N GLY A 160 12.79 8.38 -8.62
CA GLY A 160 11.86 7.59 -9.44
C GLY A 160 10.89 6.71 -8.66
N LEU A 161 11.01 6.65 -7.33
CA LEU A 161 10.05 5.99 -6.44
C LEU A 161 9.17 7.01 -5.71
N LYS A 162 7.94 6.60 -5.39
CA LYS A 162 7.08 7.29 -4.41
C LYS A 162 6.88 6.38 -3.20
N ILE A 163 7.10 6.91 -2.00
CA ILE A 163 6.96 6.16 -0.75
C ILE A 163 5.83 6.79 0.05
N VAL A 164 4.86 5.99 0.47
CA VAL A 164 3.62 6.47 1.07
C VAL A 164 3.30 5.66 2.32
N ILE A 165 2.98 6.35 3.42
CA ILE A 165 2.66 5.76 4.72
C ILE A 165 1.39 6.45 5.26
N PRO A 166 0.23 5.76 5.35
CA PRO A 166 -0.99 6.33 5.91
C PRO A 166 -0.96 6.29 7.44
N ARG A 167 -1.69 7.20 8.12
CA ARG A 167 -1.80 7.17 9.59
C ARG A 167 -3.06 6.48 10.13
N GLY A 168 -4.02 6.11 9.27
CA GLY A 168 -5.33 5.61 9.69
C GLY A 168 -6.18 5.09 8.53
N PRO A 169 -7.31 4.42 8.80
CA PRO A 169 -8.17 3.78 7.80
C PRO A 169 -8.59 4.69 6.64
N SER A 170 -9.06 5.92 6.91
CA SER A 170 -9.50 6.82 5.85
C SER A 170 -8.33 7.26 4.96
N GLN A 171 -7.17 7.54 5.55
CA GLN A 171 -5.98 7.83 4.76
C GLN A 171 -5.52 6.62 3.94
N ALA A 172 -5.54 5.43 4.53
CA ALA A 172 -5.05 4.21 3.92
C ALA A 172 -5.78 3.89 2.61
N LYS A 173 -7.13 3.95 2.62
CA LYS A 173 -7.92 3.70 1.41
C LYS A 173 -7.62 4.70 0.30
N GLY A 174 -7.70 6.00 0.61
CA GLY A 174 -7.51 7.05 -0.39
C GLY A 174 -6.09 7.11 -0.95
N LEU A 175 -5.07 6.96 -0.09
CA LEU A 175 -3.67 6.97 -0.51
C LEU A 175 -3.30 5.71 -1.29
N LEU A 176 -3.79 4.52 -0.90
CA LEU A 176 -3.51 3.28 -1.65
C LEU A 176 -4.13 3.33 -3.05
N LEU A 177 -5.38 3.79 -3.19
CA LEU A 177 -6.00 4.00 -4.51
C LEU A 177 -5.22 5.01 -5.35
N SER A 178 -4.62 6.01 -4.70
CA SER A 178 -3.77 7.00 -5.37
C SER A 178 -2.47 6.36 -5.86
N CYS A 179 -1.80 5.53 -5.04
CA CYS A 179 -0.62 4.76 -5.46
C CYS A 179 -0.92 3.84 -6.66
N ILE A 180 -2.05 3.11 -6.61
CA ILE A 180 -2.42 2.18 -7.69
C ILE A 180 -2.69 2.92 -9.01
N SER A 181 -3.21 4.15 -8.94
CA SER A 181 -3.52 4.97 -10.11
C SER A 181 -2.37 5.85 -10.57
N ASP A 182 -1.30 5.96 -9.77
CA ASP A 182 -0.18 6.85 -10.04
C ASP A 182 0.68 6.30 -11.20
N PRO A 183 1.19 7.16 -12.09
CA PRO A 183 2.01 6.70 -13.21
C PRO A 183 3.46 6.39 -12.81
N ASP A 184 3.84 6.34 -11.54
CA ASP A 184 5.20 6.00 -11.10
C ASP A 184 5.16 4.86 -10.06
N PRO A 185 6.19 3.99 -10.02
CA PRO A 185 6.21 2.88 -9.08
C PRO A 185 6.14 3.37 -7.63
N CYS A 186 5.14 2.86 -6.91
CA CYS A 186 4.84 3.27 -5.54
C CYS A 186 5.18 2.16 -4.53
N ILE A 187 5.75 2.54 -3.40
CA ILE A 187 5.87 1.71 -2.19
C ILE A 187 4.87 2.24 -1.16
N PHE A 188 3.94 1.38 -0.76
CA PHE A 188 2.91 1.68 0.21
C PHE A 188 3.13 0.88 1.50
N PHE A 189 3.56 1.55 2.55
CA PHE A 189 3.84 0.92 3.83
C PHE A 189 2.63 1.01 4.75
N GLU A 190 2.15 -0.15 5.23
CA GLU A 190 0.94 -0.27 6.04
C GLU A 190 1.29 -0.42 7.53
N PRO A 191 1.02 0.55 8.41
CA PRO A 191 1.40 0.45 9.82
C PRO A 191 0.68 -0.70 10.52
N LYS A 192 1.39 -1.82 10.74
CA LYS A 192 0.76 -3.10 11.10
C LYS A 192 0.10 -3.08 12.47
N ILE A 193 0.63 -2.27 13.38
CA ILE A 193 0.02 -2.03 14.71
C ILE A 193 -1.36 -1.38 14.61
N LEU A 194 -1.72 -0.78 13.47
CA LEU A 194 -3.00 -0.11 13.27
C LEU A 194 -4.07 -1.00 12.65
N TYR A 195 -3.70 -2.15 12.07
CA TYR A 195 -4.63 -3.00 11.31
C TYR A 195 -5.94 -3.28 12.02
N ARG A 196 -5.90 -3.49 13.34
CA ARG A 196 -7.07 -3.75 14.19
C ARG A 196 -7.32 -2.66 15.24
N ASN A 197 -6.33 -1.82 15.51
CA ASN A 197 -6.42 -0.82 16.59
C ASN A 197 -7.03 0.51 16.12
N ALA A 198 -6.84 0.91 14.86
CA ALA A 198 -7.42 2.13 14.32
C ALA A 198 -8.75 1.81 13.63
N VAL A 199 -9.82 2.49 14.03
CA VAL A 199 -11.17 2.37 13.47
C VAL A 199 -11.72 3.76 13.21
N GLU A 200 -12.17 4.02 11.99
CA GLU A 200 -12.68 5.32 11.53
C GLU A 200 -13.94 5.14 10.67
N ASP A 201 -14.72 6.21 10.52
CA ASP A 201 -15.79 6.27 9.52
C ASP A 201 -15.19 6.55 8.14
N VAL A 202 -15.16 5.53 7.29
CA VAL A 202 -14.52 5.57 5.96
C VAL A 202 -15.62 5.63 4.89
N PRO A 203 -15.57 6.55 3.90
CA PRO A 203 -16.50 6.54 2.77
C PRO A 203 -16.49 5.20 2.04
N VAL A 204 -17.65 4.64 1.72
CA VAL A 204 -17.78 3.34 1.01
C VAL A 204 -17.32 3.46 -0.44
N GLY A 205 -17.66 4.56 -1.10
CA GLY A 205 -17.26 4.85 -2.47
C GLY A 205 -15.75 5.04 -2.65
N LYS A 206 -15.34 5.18 -3.92
CA LYS A 206 -13.98 5.56 -4.27
C LYS A 206 -13.72 7.01 -3.90
N TYR A 207 -12.58 7.24 -3.28
CA TYR A 207 -11.96 8.56 -3.18
C TYR A 207 -10.45 8.39 -3.22
N ILE A 208 -9.74 9.44 -3.60
CA ILE A 208 -8.29 9.49 -3.68
C ILE A 208 -7.77 10.63 -2.80
N LEU A 209 -6.53 10.52 -2.34
CA LEU A 209 -5.85 11.55 -1.57
C LEU A 209 -4.54 11.90 -2.28
N PRO A 210 -4.19 13.20 -2.39
CA PRO A 210 -3.03 13.61 -3.16
C PRO A 210 -1.74 13.04 -2.56
N LEU A 211 -0.92 12.41 -3.41
CA LEU A 211 0.44 12.00 -3.05
C LEU A 211 1.35 13.23 -2.92
N GLY A 212 2.39 13.13 -2.09
CA GLY A 212 3.34 14.23 -1.88
C GLY A 212 2.79 15.44 -1.11
N LYS A 213 1.59 15.35 -0.54
CA LYS A 213 0.96 16.41 0.25
C LYS A 213 0.83 16.01 1.72
N ALA A 214 1.46 16.78 2.60
CA ALA A 214 1.26 16.64 4.04
C ALA A 214 -0.14 17.14 4.47
N GLU A 215 -0.64 16.61 5.57
CA GLU A 215 -1.92 17.04 6.16
C GLU A 215 -1.68 17.74 7.50
N ILE A 216 -2.28 18.92 7.66
CA ILE A 216 -2.34 19.62 8.95
C ILE A 216 -3.50 19.02 9.74
N VAL A 217 -3.19 18.12 10.67
CA VAL A 217 -4.22 17.39 11.46
C VAL A 217 -4.78 18.21 12.62
N ARG A 218 -4.06 19.27 13.03
CA ARG A 218 -4.46 20.19 14.10
C ARG A 218 -3.80 21.53 13.86
N GLU A 219 -4.61 22.57 13.75
CA GLU A 219 -4.11 23.95 13.70
C GLU A 219 -3.51 24.36 15.05
N GLY A 220 -2.45 25.15 15.00
CA GLY A 220 -1.87 25.82 16.16
C GLY A 220 -2.24 27.30 16.14
N PHE A 221 -2.49 27.89 17.32
CA PHE A 221 -2.59 29.34 17.46
C PHE A 221 -1.27 29.87 17.99
N LEU A 222 -0.60 30.73 17.21
CA LEU A 222 0.41 31.63 17.77
C LEU A 222 -0.37 32.71 18.52
N LYS A 223 -0.21 32.80 19.84
CA LYS A 223 -0.58 34.04 20.53
C LYS A 223 0.38 35.14 20.03
N PRO A 224 -0.13 36.31 19.60
CA PRO A 224 0.72 37.41 19.17
C PRO A 224 1.64 37.88 20.31
#